data_AF-A0A7S3WYW3-F1
#
_entry.id   AF-A0A7S3WYW3-F1
#
_cell.length_a   1.000
_cell.length_b   1.000
_cell.length_c   1.000
_cell.angle_alpha   90.00
_cell.angle_beta   90.00
_cell.angle_gamma   90.00
#
_symmetry.space_group_name_H-M   'P 1'
#
loop_
_entity.id
_entity.type
_entity.pdbx_description
1 polymer ?
#
loop_
_entity_poly.entity_id
_entity_poly.type
_entity_poly.pdbx_seq_one_letter_code
_entity_poly.pdbx_strand_id
1 'polypeptide(L)'
;AVGAVATAAGVAAAGLVAGSRRQRTTRGRALRVTAVDAPTKEKKDLTGQLPDCPSTIWQADDIDIYNLPEPEASGPLVIDAKDIAEELKSAGSELEYFVAKRAEIMAQLQKYGSILLRNFDTMVDAPGFRSFYESLQLNPCLDPIHSSGLRAMTDKKDAVYEAVNKPSLAQHFVGLHNESTFVKTAMFGAFVCFSPASEGGGEFIIADGAKIINSMDKDVLKRIYDNKVRISVSNLDLNFINALPSQ
;
A
#
# COMPACT_ATOMS: atom_id res chain seq x y z
N ALA A 1 61.07 -46.45 35.36
CA ALA A 1 61.04 -46.28 36.82
C ALA A 1 60.82 -44.80 37.12
N VAL A 2 59.75 -44.49 37.86
CA VAL A 2 59.53 -43.34 38.78
C VAL A 2 59.75 -41.93 38.20
N GLY A 3 58.84 -40.97 38.29
CA GLY A 3 57.61 -40.86 39.05
C GLY A 3 57.13 -39.41 39.00
N ALA A 4 55.84 -39.23 39.27
CA ALA A 4 55.19 -37.93 39.39
C ALA A 4 55.72 -37.15 40.60
N VAL A 5 55.70 -35.82 40.51
CA VAL A 5 55.54 -34.94 41.68
C VAL A 5 54.55 -33.86 41.32
N ALA A 6 53.43 -33.87 42.04
CA ALA A 6 52.50 -32.75 42.15
C ALA A 6 52.90 -31.93 43.38
N THR A 7 52.82 -30.61 43.28
CA THR A 7 52.69 -29.72 44.44
C THR A 7 51.68 -28.63 44.12
N ALA A 8 50.74 -28.48 45.04
CA ALA A 8 49.67 -27.50 45.03
C ALA A 8 50.02 -26.29 45.94
N ALA A 9 49.20 -25.24 45.78
CA ALA A 9 48.84 -24.18 46.72
C ALA A 9 49.44 -22.78 46.47
N GLY A 10 48.55 -21.78 46.39
CA GLY A 10 48.88 -20.36 46.55
C GLY A 10 47.92 -19.39 45.85
N VAL A 11 46.96 -18.84 46.60
CA VAL A 11 45.89 -17.92 46.18
C VAL A 11 46.38 -16.47 46.01
N ALA A 12 45.91 -15.75 44.99
CA ALA A 12 45.51 -14.33 45.07
C ALA A 12 44.74 -13.87 43.81
N ALA A 13 43.69 -13.09 44.04
CA ALA A 13 42.66 -12.68 43.10
C ALA A 13 43.04 -11.48 42.22
N ALA A 14 42.40 -11.36 41.05
CA ALA A 14 41.65 -10.19 40.56
C ALA A 14 41.67 -10.12 39.02
N GLY A 15 40.51 -9.90 38.40
CA GLY A 15 40.44 -9.44 37.01
C GLY A 15 39.32 -10.04 36.17
N LEU A 16 38.07 -9.70 36.48
CA LEU A 16 36.91 -9.86 35.61
C LEU A 16 37.13 -9.18 34.24
N VAL A 17 36.94 -9.89 33.13
CA VAL A 17 36.27 -9.34 31.94
C VAL A 17 35.44 -10.45 31.27
N ALA A 18 34.16 -10.53 31.64
CA ALA A 18 33.17 -11.27 30.89
C ALA A 18 32.73 -10.44 29.67
N GLY A 19 33.23 -10.79 28.48
CA GLY A 19 32.75 -10.23 27.22
C GLY A 19 31.41 -10.85 26.82
N SER A 20 30.31 -10.31 27.36
CA SER A 20 28.96 -10.68 26.94
C SER A 20 28.69 -10.17 25.51
N ARG A 21 28.52 -11.11 24.58
CA ARG A 21 28.14 -10.84 23.19
C ARG A 21 26.68 -10.38 23.18
N ARG A 22 26.49 -9.06 23.23
CA ARG A 22 25.18 -8.39 23.19
C ARG A 22 24.52 -8.66 21.83
N GLN A 23 23.64 -9.65 21.76
CA GLN A 23 22.68 -9.78 20.66
C GLN A 23 21.78 -8.55 20.67
N ARG A 24 22.01 -7.66 19.69
CA ARG A 24 21.18 -6.48 19.46
C ARG A 24 19.95 -6.93 18.68
N THR A 25 18.96 -7.46 19.40
CA THR A 25 17.62 -7.68 18.83
C THR A 25 16.98 -6.33 18.58
N THR A 26 17.01 -5.85 17.33
CA THR A 26 16.15 -4.77 16.88
C THR A 26 14.72 -5.28 16.84
N ARG A 27 14.03 -5.21 17.98
CA ARG A 27 12.56 -5.25 18.02
C ARG A 27 12.08 -3.98 17.31
N GLY A 28 11.77 -4.12 16.02
CA GLY A 28 10.95 -3.15 15.30
C GLY A 28 9.69 -2.95 16.11
N ARG A 29 9.52 -1.75 16.66
CA ARG A 29 8.31 -1.36 17.36
C ARG A 29 7.24 -1.26 16.29
N ALA A 30 6.42 -2.30 16.14
CA ALA A 30 5.22 -2.23 15.32
C ALA A 30 4.41 -1.04 15.84
N LEU A 31 4.31 0.02 15.03
CA LEU A 31 3.35 1.09 15.25
C LEU A 31 1.99 0.42 15.18
N ARG A 32 1.38 0.17 16.34
CA ARG A 32 -0.03 -0.18 16.43
C ARG A 32 -0.79 1.04 15.91
N VAL A 33 -1.18 0.98 14.65
CA VAL A 33 -2.28 1.79 14.15
C VAL A 33 -3.49 1.37 14.98
N THR A 34 -4.04 2.30 15.75
CA THR A 34 -5.23 2.08 16.55
C THR A 34 -6.34 1.60 15.64
N ALA A 35 -6.95 0.46 15.96
CA ALA A 35 -8.13 -0.01 15.25
C ALA A 35 -9.21 1.09 15.30
N VAL A 36 -9.81 1.40 14.15
CA VAL A 36 -10.97 2.29 14.07
C VAL A 36 -12.17 1.63 14.73
N ASP A 37 -12.92 2.39 15.51
CA ASP A 37 -14.16 1.95 16.15
C ASP A 37 -15.21 1.56 15.10
N ALA A 38 -16.21 0.78 15.54
CA ALA A 38 -17.33 0.36 14.69
C ALA A 38 -18.07 1.58 14.06
N PRO A 39 -18.67 1.43 12.87
CA PRO A 39 -19.29 2.55 12.15
C PRO A 39 -20.40 3.22 12.97
N THR A 40 -20.28 4.53 13.20
CA THR A 40 -21.29 5.39 13.84
C THR A 40 -22.06 6.20 12.79
N LYS A 41 -23.33 6.56 13.09
CA LYS A 41 -24.17 7.40 12.22
C LYS A 41 -23.59 8.81 12.01
N GLU A 42 -22.91 9.36 13.01
CA GLU A 42 -22.14 10.59 12.87
C GLU A 42 -20.65 10.23 12.90
N LYS A 43 -20.00 10.45 11.76
CA LYS A 43 -18.57 10.20 11.61
C LYS A 43 -17.80 11.39 12.14
N LYS A 44 -16.72 11.12 12.88
CA LYS A 44 -15.80 12.16 13.32
C LYS A 44 -15.20 12.85 12.09
N ASP A 45 -15.21 14.18 12.10
CA ASP A 45 -14.53 15.00 11.10
C ASP A 45 -13.02 14.73 11.15
N LEU A 46 -12.44 14.26 10.03
CA LEU A 46 -11.01 13.98 9.90
C LEU A 46 -10.19 15.20 9.45
N THR A 47 -10.83 16.36 9.25
CA THR A 47 -10.16 17.59 8.82
C THR A 47 -9.03 17.95 9.78
N GLY A 48 -7.80 18.04 9.25
CA GLY A 48 -6.61 18.36 10.03
C GLY A 48 -6.18 17.29 11.04
N GLN A 49 -6.79 16.09 10.99
CA GLN A 49 -6.53 14.99 11.92
C GLN A 49 -5.97 13.73 11.21
N LEU A 50 -5.88 13.75 9.88
CA LEU A 50 -5.29 12.65 9.14
C LEU A 50 -3.80 12.52 9.46
N PRO A 51 -3.34 11.35 9.95
CA PRO A 51 -1.93 11.12 10.13
C PRO A 51 -1.26 11.05 8.77
N ASP A 52 0.03 11.37 8.73
CA ASP A 52 0.87 11.05 7.59
C ASP A 52 0.79 9.56 7.23
N CYS A 53 0.78 9.24 5.94
CA CYS A 53 0.97 7.85 5.52
C CYS A 53 2.31 7.28 6.05
N PRO A 54 2.35 5.98 6.38
CA PRO A 54 3.54 5.38 6.97
C PRO A 54 4.74 5.48 6.03
N SER A 55 5.93 5.56 6.62
CA SER A 55 7.18 5.56 5.85
C SER A 55 7.29 4.30 5.01
N THR A 56 7.71 4.46 3.75
CA THR A 56 7.93 3.32 2.87
C THR A 56 9.12 2.50 3.36
N ILE A 57 8.92 1.18 3.47
CA ILE A 57 9.98 0.24 3.82
C ILE A 57 10.24 -0.65 2.60
N TRP A 58 11.44 -0.52 2.03
CA TRP A 58 11.88 -1.33 0.91
C TRP A 58 12.75 -2.49 1.40
N GLN A 59 12.36 -3.72 1.10
CA GLN A 59 13.23 -4.89 1.23
C GLN A 59 13.74 -5.24 -0.17
N ALA A 60 14.83 -4.60 -0.56
CA ALA A 60 15.42 -4.77 -1.89
C ALA A 60 16.73 -5.59 -1.88
N ASP A 61 17.19 -6.02 -0.72
CA ASP A 61 18.42 -6.78 -0.60
C ASP A 61 18.15 -8.27 -0.89
N ASP A 62 19.15 -8.94 -1.50
CA ASP A 62 19.19 -10.38 -1.72
C ASP A 62 17.98 -10.98 -2.47
N ILE A 63 17.39 -10.22 -3.42
CA ILE A 63 16.32 -10.73 -4.26
C ILE A 63 16.90 -11.72 -5.29
N ASP A 64 16.43 -12.97 -5.24
CA ASP A 64 16.76 -13.97 -6.26
C ASP A 64 15.90 -13.74 -7.53
N ILE A 65 16.45 -12.97 -8.46
CA ILE A 65 15.81 -12.62 -9.73
C ILE A 65 15.43 -13.86 -10.57
N TYR A 66 16.16 -14.97 -10.42
CA TYR A 66 15.91 -16.18 -11.20
C TYR A 66 14.88 -17.11 -10.54
N ASN A 67 14.61 -16.94 -9.24
CA ASN A 67 13.65 -17.73 -8.48
C ASN A 67 12.63 -16.84 -7.75
N LEU A 68 12.04 -15.90 -8.48
CA LEU A 68 10.97 -15.06 -7.95
C LEU A 68 9.71 -15.89 -7.67
N PRO A 69 8.94 -15.56 -6.61
CA PRO A 69 7.68 -16.22 -6.35
C PRO A 69 6.68 -15.89 -7.48
N GLU A 70 5.99 -16.91 -7.97
CA GLU A 70 4.86 -16.72 -8.89
C GLU A 70 3.62 -16.27 -8.10
N PRO A 71 2.85 -15.31 -8.62
CA PRO A 71 1.59 -14.92 -7.99
C PRO A 71 0.59 -16.08 -8.06
N GLU A 72 0.04 -16.49 -6.91
CA GLU A 72 -0.94 -17.59 -6.82
C GLU A 72 -2.23 -17.31 -7.59
N ALA A 73 -2.60 -16.03 -7.68
CA ALA A 73 -3.76 -15.54 -8.41
C ALA A 73 -3.49 -14.11 -8.88
N SER A 74 -4.25 -13.66 -9.87
CA SER A 74 -4.18 -12.30 -10.41
C SER A 74 -5.57 -11.68 -10.42
N GLY A 75 -5.65 -10.43 -10.01
CA GLY A 75 -6.91 -9.71 -9.86
C GLY A 75 -7.44 -9.08 -11.17
N PRO A 76 -8.61 -8.42 -11.10
CA PRO A 76 -9.39 -8.24 -9.88
C PRO A 76 -10.24 -9.49 -9.58
N LEU A 77 -10.28 -9.90 -8.31
CA LEU A 77 -11.38 -10.73 -7.84
C LEU A 77 -12.66 -9.88 -7.87
N VAL A 78 -13.70 -10.33 -8.55
CA VAL A 78 -14.99 -9.62 -8.56
C VAL A 78 -15.86 -10.14 -7.42
N ILE A 79 -16.31 -9.23 -6.56
CA ILE A 79 -17.36 -9.49 -5.58
C ILE A 79 -18.52 -8.59 -5.97
N ASP A 80 -19.58 -9.17 -6.51
CA ASP A 80 -20.77 -8.46 -6.96
C ASP A 80 -21.89 -8.66 -5.96
N ALA A 81 -22.46 -7.57 -5.43
CA ALA A 81 -23.57 -7.60 -4.47
C ALA A 81 -24.78 -8.41 -4.99
N LYS A 82 -24.98 -8.47 -6.32
CA LYS A 82 -26.05 -9.27 -6.94
C LYS A 82 -25.82 -10.77 -6.77
N ASP A 83 -24.56 -11.20 -6.81
CA ASP A 83 -24.18 -12.61 -6.70
C ASP A 83 -24.25 -13.09 -5.24
N ILE A 84 -24.10 -12.18 -4.27
CA ILE A 84 -24.12 -12.46 -2.82
C ILE A 84 -25.38 -11.95 -2.11
N ALA A 85 -26.47 -11.72 -2.85
CA ALA A 85 -27.68 -11.06 -2.31
C ALA A 85 -28.25 -11.75 -1.05
N GLU A 86 -28.18 -13.09 -0.96
CA GLU A 86 -28.65 -13.83 0.21
C GLU A 86 -27.73 -13.67 1.43
N GLU A 87 -26.42 -13.54 1.23
CA GLU A 87 -25.48 -13.23 2.31
C GLU A 87 -25.72 -11.82 2.84
N LEU A 88 -25.96 -10.85 1.95
CA LEU A 88 -26.28 -9.48 2.33
C LEU A 88 -27.59 -9.39 3.13
N LYS A 89 -28.64 -10.09 2.69
CA LYS A 89 -29.91 -10.20 3.44
C LYS A 89 -29.71 -10.81 4.82
N SER A 90 -28.89 -11.86 4.92
CA SER A 90 -28.60 -12.54 6.18
C SER A 90 -27.80 -11.67 7.15
N ALA A 91 -26.91 -10.83 6.63
CA ALA A 91 -26.12 -9.90 7.42
C ALA A 91 -26.94 -8.72 7.96
N GLY A 92 -28.08 -8.38 7.34
CA GLY A 92 -28.94 -7.25 7.72
C GLY A 92 -28.59 -5.94 7.02
N SER A 93 -27.30 -5.71 6.74
CA SER A 93 -26.80 -4.60 5.95
C SER A 93 -25.46 -4.93 5.26
N GLU A 94 -25.11 -4.18 4.21
CA GLU A 94 -23.81 -4.33 3.54
C GLU A 94 -22.62 -4.04 4.47
N LEU A 95 -22.75 -3.07 5.38
CA LEU A 95 -21.71 -2.78 6.37
C LEU A 95 -21.50 -3.94 7.35
N GLU A 96 -22.59 -4.56 7.82
CA GLU A 96 -22.49 -5.76 8.67
C GLU A 96 -21.88 -6.93 7.92
N TYR A 97 -22.19 -7.09 6.63
CA TYR A 97 -21.53 -8.05 5.76
C TYR A 97 -20.02 -7.81 5.72
N PHE A 98 -19.57 -6.57 5.44
CA PHE A 98 -18.14 -6.27 5.38
C PHE A 98 -17.44 -6.49 6.72
N VAL A 99 -18.07 -6.16 7.85
CA VAL A 99 -17.50 -6.43 9.19
C VAL A 99 -17.38 -7.93 9.43
N ALA A 100 -18.41 -8.71 9.10
CA ALA A 100 -18.42 -10.16 9.28
C ALA A 100 -17.40 -10.87 8.36
N LYS A 101 -17.23 -10.37 7.13
CA LYS A 101 -16.37 -10.94 6.09
C LYS A 101 -14.98 -10.31 6.01
N ARG A 102 -14.67 -9.32 6.84
CA ARG A 102 -13.41 -8.56 6.81
C ARG A 102 -12.18 -9.45 6.68
N ALA A 103 -12.05 -10.47 7.53
CA ALA A 103 -10.86 -11.33 7.52
C ALA A 103 -10.71 -12.08 6.19
N GLU A 104 -11.83 -12.55 5.62
CA GLU A 104 -11.87 -13.22 4.33
C GLU A 104 -11.53 -12.27 3.19
N ILE A 105 -12.17 -11.08 3.16
CA ILE A 105 -11.94 -10.05 2.14
C ILE A 105 -10.49 -9.57 2.16
N MET A 106 -9.91 -9.33 3.33
CA MET A 106 -8.51 -8.90 3.44
C MET A 106 -7.53 -10.00 3.02
N ALA A 107 -7.84 -11.27 3.29
CA ALA A 107 -7.05 -12.40 2.79
C ALA A 107 -7.16 -12.54 1.27
N GLN A 108 -8.37 -12.37 0.71
CA GLN A 108 -8.58 -12.34 -0.74
C GLN A 108 -7.82 -11.17 -1.38
N LEU A 109 -7.83 -9.99 -0.78
CA LEU A 109 -7.11 -8.82 -1.31
C LEU A 109 -5.60 -9.10 -1.38
N GLN A 110 -5.03 -9.73 -0.35
CA GLN A 110 -3.63 -10.14 -0.35
C GLN A 110 -3.33 -11.21 -1.41
N LYS A 111 -4.25 -12.16 -1.61
CA LYS A 111 -4.08 -13.26 -2.57
C LYS A 111 -4.18 -12.81 -4.03
N TYR A 112 -5.17 -11.98 -4.36
CA TYR A 112 -5.46 -11.57 -5.74
C TYR A 112 -4.79 -10.24 -6.11
N GLY A 113 -4.28 -9.48 -5.14
CA GLY A 113 -3.70 -8.15 -5.33
C GLY A 113 -4.72 -7.02 -5.54
N SER A 114 -5.92 -7.34 -6.03
CA SER A 114 -7.03 -6.38 -6.16
C SER A 114 -8.40 -7.06 -6.10
N ILE A 115 -9.39 -6.32 -5.61
CA ILE A 115 -10.80 -6.72 -5.56
C ILE A 115 -11.64 -5.62 -6.22
N LEU A 116 -12.53 -6.01 -7.13
CA LEU A 116 -13.58 -5.16 -7.66
C LEU A 116 -14.89 -5.44 -6.91
N LEU A 117 -15.29 -4.51 -6.04
CA LEU A 117 -16.59 -4.53 -5.40
C LEU A 117 -17.61 -3.85 -6.30
N ARG A 118 -18.65 -4.57 -6.73
CA ARG A 118 -19.62 -4.09 -7.70
C ARG A 118 -21.06 -4.13 -7.14
N ASN A 119 -21.87 -3.16 -7.53
CA ASN A 119 -23.31 -3.08 -7.22
C ASN A 119 -23.67 -2.94 -5.73
N PHE A 120 -22.76 -2.44 -4.89
CA PHE A 120 -23.06 -2.12 -3.50
C PHE A 120 -23.62 -0.71 -3.37
N ASP A 121 -24.71 -0.56 -2.61
CA ASP A 121 -25.37 0.73 -2.38
C ASP A 121 -24.62 1.59 -1.35
N THR A 122 -23.81 0.97 -0.48
CA THR A 122 -23.06 1.67 0.56
C THR A 122 -22.01 2.62 0.00
N MET A 123 -21.45 2.36 -1.18
CA MET A 123 -20.28 3.10 -1.69
C MET A 123 -20.61 4.15 -2.76
N VAL A 124 -21.88 4.57 -2.87
CA VAL A 124 -22.32 5.52 -3.91
C VAL A 124 -21.97 6.98 -3.60
N ASP A 125 -21.57 7.27 -2.36
CA ASP A 125 -21.12 8.60 -1.92
C ASP A 125 -19.88 8.53 -1.01
N ALA A 126 -19.28 9.69 -0.70
CA ALA A 126 -18.06 9.77 0.10
C ALA A 126 -18.22 9.25 1.55
N PRO A 127 -19.28 9.60 2.31
CA PRO A 127 -19.48 9.06 3.65
C PRO A 127 -19.67 7.54 3.68
N GLY A 128 -20.40 7.01 2.70
CA GLY A 128 -20.63 5.59 2.54
C GLY A 128 -19.37 4.83 2.14
N PHE A 129 -18.59 5.36 1.19
CA PHE A 129 -17.28 4.81 0.82
C PHE A 129 -16.31 4.78 2.00
N ARG A 130 -16.25 5.85 2.80
CA ARG A 130 -15.49 5.87 4.05
C ARG A 130 -15.96 4.80 5.04
N SER A 131 -17.28 4.56 5.11
CA SER A 131 -17.85 3.54 6.00
C SER A 131 -17.47 2.14 5.60
N PHE A 132 -17.48 1.84 4.31
CA PHE A 132 -16.90 0.63 3.77
C PHE A 132 -15.41 0.49 4.17
N TYR A 133 -14.60 1.52 3.93
CA TYR A 133 -13.15 1.48 4.17
C TYR A 133 -12.82 1.18 5.65
N GLU A 134 -13.51 1.86 6.57
CA GLU A 134 -13.34 1.63 8.02
C GLU A 134 -13.88 0.27 8.47
N SER A 135 -14.92 -0.28 7.81
CA SER A 135 -15.44 -1.62 8.14
C SER A 135 -14.40 -2.73 7.94
N LEU A 136 -13.51 -2.55 6.97
CA LEU A 136 -12.36 -3.41 6.70
C LEU A 136 -11.17 -3.14 7.63
N GLN A 137 -11.28 -2.18 8.56
CA GLN A 137 -10.20 -1.69 9.42
C GLN A 137 -9.02 -1.11 8.63
N LEU A 138 -9.30 -0.59 7.44
CA LEU A 138 -8.33 0.20 6.69
C LEU A 138 -8.33 1.62 7.26
N ASN A 139 -7.14 2.13 7.60
CA ASN A 139 -7.00 3.44 8.21
C ASN A 139 -6.61 4.46 7.15
N PRO A 140 -7.38 5.53 6.94
CA PRO A 140 -7.00 6.57 6.00
C PRO A 140 -5.78 7.31 6.53
N CYS A 141 -4.92 7.73 5.60
CA CYS A 141 -3.78 8.58 5.89
C CYS A 141 -3.71 9.71 4.87
N LEU A 142 -2.99 10.76 5.22
CA LEU A 142 -2.82 11.93 4.38
C LEU A 142 -2.02 11.55 3.13
N ASP A 143 -2.63 11.72 1.97
CA ASP A 143 -2.01 11.44 0.66
C ASP A 143 -0.62 12.10 0.57
N PRO A 144 0.46 11.35 0.28
CA PRO A 144 1.81 11.87 0.17
C PRO A 144 1.95 13.02 -0.84
N ILE A 145 1.08 13.10 -1.84
CA ILE A 145 1.06 14.18 -2.83
C ILE A 145 -0.06 15.21 -2.62
N HIS A 146 -0.71 15.22 -1.44
CA HIS A 146 -1.76 16.21 -1.12
C HIS A 146 -1.29 17.67 -1.27
N SER A 147 0.02 17.93 -1.09
CA SER A 147 0.63 19.26 -1.21
C SER A 147 0.95 19.68 -2.66
N SER A 148 0.81 18.77 -3.63
CA SER A 148 1.11 19.03 -5.05
C SER A 148 0.06 19.89 -5.77
N GLY A 149 -1.13 20.06 -5.18
CA GLY A 149 -2.25 20.76 -5.83
C GLY A 149 -2.86 20.01 -7.02
N LEU A 150 -2.49 18.73 -7.23
CA LEU A 150 -3.06 17.87 -8.27
C LEU A 150 -4.35 17.16 -7.84
N ARG A 151 -4.52 16.93 -6.53
CA ARG A 151 -5.69 16.27 -5.94
C ARG A 151 -6.38 17.21 -4.98
N ALA A 152 -7.66 17.48 -5.21
CA ALA A 152 -8.50 18.17 -4.24
C ALA A 152 -9.19 17.11 -3.36
N MET A 153 -9.27 17.33 -2.06
CA MET A 153 -10.17 16.53 -1.22
C MET A 153 -11.60 16.85 -1.66
N THR A 154 -12.40 15.81 -1.94
CA THR A 154 -13.83 15.99 -2.24
C THR A 154 -14.56 16.53 -1.01
N ASP A 155 -14.20 16.02 0.17
CA ASP A 155 -14.53 16.60 1.46
C ASP A 155 -13.40 16.30 2.45
N LYS A 156 -12.88 17.34 3.13
CA LYS A 156 -11.76 17.23 4.07
C LYS A 156 -12.10 16.32 5.25
N LYS A 157 -13.39 16.17 5.57
CA LYS A 157 -13.87 15.39 6.70
C LYS A 157 -13.77 13.89 6.49
N ASP A 158 -13.73 13.41 5.25
CA ASP A 158 -13.87 11.99 4.90
C ASP A 158 -12.60 11.34 4.34
N ALA A 159 -11.53 12.10 4.16
CA ALA A 159 -10.27 11.60 3.60
C ALA A 159 -10.39 10.98 2.20
N VAL A 160 -11.41 11.41 1.45
CA VAL A 160 -11.63 11.04 0.06
C VAL A 160 -11.05 12.12 -0.84
N TYR A 161 -10.25 11.70 -1.80
CA TYR A 161 -9.58 12.59 -2.75
C TYR A 161 -10.18 12.39 -4.12
N GLU A 162 -10.43 13.50 -4.81
CA GLU A 162 -10.73 13.44 -6.23
C GLU A 162 -9.45 13.10 -6.98
N ALA A 163 -9.46 12.00 -7.71
CA ALA A 163 -8.44 11.72 -8.71
C ALA A 163 -8.43 12.85 -9.75
N VAL A 164 -7.29 13.10 -10.40
CA VAL A 164 -7.08 14.27 -11.27
C VAL A 164 -8.21 14.42 -12.30
N ASN A 165 -9.12 15.37 -12.06
CA ASN A 165 -10.29 15.65 -12.89
C ASN A 165 -10.23 17.06 -13.50
N LYS A 166 -9.02 17.50 -13.90
CA LYS A 166 -8.86 18.79 -14.58
C LYS A 166 -9.30 18.64 -16.03
N PRO A 167 -10.16 19.51 -16.58
CA PRO A 167 -10.59 19.41 -17.98
C PRO A 167 -9.42 19.37 -18.98
N SER A 168 -8.33 20.10 -18.69
CA SER A 168 -7.11 20.08 -19.51
C SER A 168 -6.37 18.75 -19.54
N LEU A 169 -6.67 17.84 -18.61
CA LEU A 169 -6.07 16.51 -18.49
C LEU A 169 -7.06 15.38 -18.84
N ALA A 170 -8.28 15.71 -19.28
CA ALA A 170 -9.31 14.71 -19.60
C ALA A 170 -8.91 13.76 -20.74
N GLN A 171 -8.01 14.19 -21.63
CA GLN A 171 -7.46 13.39 -22.74
C GLN A 171 -6.08 12.80 -22.43
N HIS A 172 -5.58 12.99 -21.20
CA HIS A 172 -4.26 12.53 -20.82
C HIS A 172 -4.28 11.07 -20.38
N PHE A 173 -3.41 10.26 -20.97
CA PHE A 173 -3.18 8.90 -20.50
C PHE A 173 -2.24 8.91 -19.29
N VAL A 174 -2.76 8.53 -18.12
CA VAL A 174 -1.94 8.33 -16.93
C VAL A 174 -1.28 6.96 -17.03
N GLY A 175 0.04 6.93 -17.20
CA GLY A 175 0.81 5.69 -17.31
C GLY A 175 0.73 4.82 -16.05
N LEU A 176 0.97 3.51 -16.21
CA LEU A 176 0.99 2.55 -15.09
C LEU A 176 2.08 2.94 -14.07
N HIS A 177 1.69 2.99 -12.81
CA HIS A 177 2.59 3.30 -11.70
C HIS A 177 2.06 2.65 -10.41
N ASN A 178 2.93 2.56 -9.40
CA ASN A 178 2.51 2.32 -8.02
C ASN A 178 2.38 3.67 -7.31
N GLU A 179 1.36 3.79 -6.45
CA GLU A 179 1.06 5.06 -5.78
C GLU A 179 2.12 5.41 -4.72
N SER A 180 2.77 6.57 -4.90
CA SER A 180 3.61 7.24 -3.89
C SER A 180 4.69 6.36 -3.23
N THR A 181 5.41 5.53 -3.99
CA THR A 181 6.33 4.53 -3.42
C THR A 181 7.66 5.08 -2.87
N PHE A 182 7.91 6.39 -2.89
CA PHE A 182 9.24 6.92 -2.58
C PHE A 182 9.49 7.15 -1.08
N VAL A 183 8.63 7.93 -0.40
CA VAL A 183 8.87 8.37 1.00
C VAL A 183 7.82 7.81 1.95
N LYS A 184 6.54 7.96 1.60
CA LYS A 184 5.39 7.55 2.40
C LYS A 184 4.43 6.82 1.48
N THR A 185 3.97 5.64 1.86
CA THR A 185 3.03 4.87 1.03
C THR A 185 2.04 4.12 1.92
N ALA A 186 0.78 4.06 1.50
CA ALA A 186 -0.19 3.15 2.11
C ALA A 186 -0.02 1.77 1.47
N MET A 187 -0.10 0.70 2.28
CA MET A 187 -0.01 -0.67 1.78
C MET A 187 -1.19 -1.02 0.84
N PHE A 188 -2.35 -0.41 1.08
CA PHE A 188 -3.54 -0.59 0.26
C PHE A 188 -4.07 0.77 -0.19
N GLY A 189 -4.63 0.80 -1.39
CA GLY A 189 -5.42 1.91 -1.91
C GLY A 189 -6.82 1.43 -2.27
N ALA A 190 -7.78 2.34 -2.25
CA ALA A 190 -9.15 2.07 -2.67
C ALA A 190 -9.63 3.18 -3.60
N PHE A 191 -10.35 2.80 -4.65
CA PHE A 191 -10.93 3.70 -5.64
C PHE A 191 -12.42 3.48 -5.71
N VAL A 192 -13.17 4.54 -5.98
CA VAL A 192 -14.62 4.51 -6.12
C VAL A 192 -15.04 5.41 -7.29
N CYS A 193 -16.03 4.95 -8.05
CA CYS A 193 -16.60 5.70 -9.16
C CYS A 193 -17.92 6.33 -8.71
N PHE A 194 -17.89 7.60 -8.33
CA PHE A 194 -19.12 8.36 -8.01
C PHE A 194 -19.83 8.88 -9.26
N SER A 195 -19.07 9.17 -10.32
CA SER A 195 -19.60 9.61 -11.60
C SER A 195 -18.82 8.93 -12.72
N PRO A 196 -19.47 8.11 -13.56
CA PRO A 196 -18.87 7.58 -14.77
C PRO A 196 -18.47 8.69 -15.75
N ALA A 197 -17.53 8.40 -16.64
CA ALA A 197 -17.18 9.29 -17.74
C ALA A 197 -18.37 9.44 -18.71
N SER A 198 -18.65 10.67 -19.15
CA SER A 198 -19.81 11.00 -19.99
C SER A 198 -19.64 10.69 -21.48
N GLU A 199 -18.40 10.68 -21.98
CA GLU A 199 -18.09 10.56 -23.42
C GLU A 199 -17.32 9.27 -23.75
N GLY A 200 -17.29 8.31 -22.82
CA GLY A 200 -16.43 7.12 -22.89
C GLY A 200 -15.03 7.36 -22.35
N GLY A 201 -14.28 6.28 -22.12
CA GLY A 201 -13.00 6.35 -21.43
C GLY A 201 -13.15 6.39 -19.90
N GLY A 202 -12.12 6.89 -19.22
CA GLY A 202 -12.11 7.03 -17.75
C GLY A 202 -11.97 5.70 -17.00
N GLU A 203 -11.67 4.60 -17.69
CA GLU A 203 -11.43 3.32 -17.08
C GLU A 203 -10.17 3.36 -16.21
N PHE A 204 -10.26 2.73 -15.04
CA PHE A 204 -9.12 2.57 -14.16
C PHE A 204 -8.39 1.27 -14.51
N ILE A 205 -7.29 1.39 -15.26
CA ILE A 205 -6.49 0.25 -15.69
C ILE A 205 -5.61 -0.21 -14.51
N ILE A 206 -5.76 -1.47 -14.14
CA ILE A 206 -4.91 -2.13 -13.15
C ILE A 206 -4.07 -3.20 -13.80
N ALA A 207 -2.85 -3.38 -13.30
CA ALA A 207 -1.96 -4.42 -13.76
C ALA A 207 -1.27 -5.10 -12.57
N ASP A 208 -1.07 -6.41 -12.68
CA ASP A 208 -0.38 -7.20 -11.67
C ASP A 208 1.14 -7.01 -11.81
N GLY A 209 1.70 -6.19 -10.91
CA GLY A 209 3.12 -5.90 -10.88
C GLY A 209 3.98 -7.15 -10.68
N ALA A 210 3.55 -8.11 -9.86
CA ALA A 210 4.30 -9.34 -9.62
C ALA A 210 4.36 -10.21 -10.89
N LYS A 211 3.25 -10.29 -11.62
CA LYS A 211 3.20 -10.99 -12.91
C LYS A 211 4.04 -10.29 -13.97
N ILE A 212 3.98 -8.96 -14.06
CA ILE A 212 4.83 -8.18 -14.97
C ILE A 212 6.30 -8.49 -14.72
N ILE A 213 6.76 -8.34 -13.47
CA ILE A 213 8.14 -8.61 -13.08
C ILE A 213 8.55 -10.06 -13.38
N ASN A 214 7.67 -11.03 -13.10
CA ASN A 214 7.94 -12.43 -13.42
C ASN A 214 8.08 -12.68 -14.93
N SER A 215 7.30 -11.99 -15.76
CA SER A 215 7.33 -12.12 -17.22
C SER A 215 8.49 -11.41 -17.92
N MET A 216 9.25 -10.56 -17.21
CA MET A 216 10.42 -9.88 -17.79
C MET A 216 11.54 -10.87 -18.08
N ASP A 217 12.32 -10.57 -19.12
CA ASP A 217 13.60 -11.24 -19.38
C ASP A 217 14.50 -11.15 -18.13
N LYS A 218 14.97 -12.29 -17.64
CA LYS A 218 15.67 -12.36 -16.35
C LYS A 218 17.02 -11.67 -16.38
N ASP A 219 17.72 -11.68 -17.53
CA ASP A 219 18.99 -10.98 -17.68
C ASP A 219 18.79 -9.47 -17.69
N VAL A 220 17.75 -8.98 -18.36
CA VAL A 220 17.33 -7.56 -18.32
C VAL A 220 16.98 -7.15 -16.89
N LEU A 221 16.13 -7.93 -16.21
CA LEU A 221 15.69 -7.64 -14.85
C LEU A 221 16.87 -7.65 -13.87
N LYS A 222 17.80 -8.60 -14.01
CA LYS A 222 19.02 -8.69 -13.21
C LYS A 222 19.88 -7.44 -13.39
N ARG A 223 20.06 -6.95 -14.61
CA ARG A 223 20.80 -5.69 -14.87
C ARG A 223 20.11 -4.49 -14.22
N ILE A 224 18.77 -4.39 -14.31
CA ILE A 224 18.01 -3.30 -13.67
C ILE A 224 18.20 -3.33 -12.14
N TYR A 225 18.12 -4.52 -11.55
CA TYR A 225 18.32 -4.75 -10.12
C TYR A 225 19.75 -4.39 -9.67
N ASP A 226 20.76 -4.94 -10.33
CA ASP A 226 22.18 -4.73 -10.00
C ASP A 226 22.59 -3.26 -10.14
N ASN A 227 22.08 -2.58 -11.17
CA ASN A 227 22.35 -1.16 -11.41
C ASN A 227 21.55 -0.24 -10.49
N LYS A 228 20.67 -0.79 -9.64
CA LYS A 228 19.83 -0.03 -8.69
C LYS A 228 19.07 1.10 -9.39
N VAL A 229 18.50 0.81 -10.56
CA VAL A 229 17.79 1.81 -11.36
C VAL A 229 16.66 2.42 -10.52
N ARG A 230 16.62 3.75 -10.46
CA ARG A 230 15.55 4.51 -9.81
C ARG A 230 14.89 5.40 -10.84
N ILE A 231 13.58 5.24 -10.98
CA ILE A 231 12.76 6.10 -11.84
C ILE A 231 12.07 7.10 -10.94
N SER A 232 12.32 8.38 -11.20
CA SER A 232 11.58 9.49 -10.58
C SER A 232 10.90 10.25 -11.71
N VAL A 233 9.60 10.45 -11.59
CA VAL A 233 8.87 11.32 -12.52
C VAL A 233 9.13 12.76 -12.09
N SER A 234 9.73 13.53 -12.98
CA SER A 234 9.80 14.98 -12.86
C SER A 234 8.95 15.56 -13.98
N ASN A 235 7.94 16.35 -13.64
CA ASN A 235 7.30 17.22 -14.62
C ASN A 235 8.32 18.29 -14.98
N LEU A 236 8.95 18.11 -16.13
CA LEU A 236 9.77 19.14 -16.72
C LEU A 236 8.83 20.04 -17.54
N ASP A 237 8.49 21.20 -16.99
CA ASP A 237 7.83 22.27 -17.76
C ASP A 237 8.83 22.87 -18.75
N LEU A 238 9.13 22.13 -19.82
CA LEU A 238 10.07 22.53 -20.87
C LEU A 238 9.42 23.56 -21.82
N ASN A 239 9.07 24.74 -21.30
CA ASN A 239 8.60 25.87 -22.11
C ASN A 239 9.67 26.40 -23.09
N PHE A 240 10.91 25.90 -23.04
CA PHE A 240 11.99 26.34 -23.93
C PHE A 240 12.01 25.67 -25.31
N ILE A 241 11.29 24.57 -25.53
CA ILE A 241 11.24 23.96 -26.88
C ILE A 241 10.54 24.91 -27.86
N ASN A 242 9.58 25.72 -27.39
CA ASN A 242 8.97 26.80 -28.16
C ASN A 242 9.86 28.06 -28.26
N ALA A 243 11.00 28.11 -27.55
CA ALA A 243 11.98 29.19 -27.63
C ALA A 243 13.17 28.84 -28.53
N LEU A 244 13.19 27.65 -29.14
CA LEU A 244 14.15 27.31 -30.18
C LEU A 244 13.76 28.05 -31.46
N PRO A 245 14.64 28.89 -32.03
CA PRO A 245 14.34 29.55 -33.30
C PRO A 245 14.08 28.50 -34.37
N SER A 246 13.01 28.70 -35.14
CA SER A 246 12.71 27.89 -36.32
C SER A 246 13.91 27.91 -37.26
N GLN A 247 14.43 26.73 -37.62
CA GLN A 247 15.38 26.62 -38.73
C GLN A 247 14.69 26.90 -40.06
#